data_AF-A0A2A4FIZ3-F1
#
_entry.id   AF-A0A2A4FIZ3-F1
#
_cell.length_a   1.000
_cell.length_b   1.000
_cell.length_c   1.000
_cell.angle_alpha   90.00
_cell.angle_beta   90.00
_cell.angle_gamma   90.00
#
_symmetry.space_group_name_H-M   'P 1'
#
loop_
_entity.id
_entity.type
_entity.pdbx_description
1 polymer ?
#
loop_
_entity_poly.entity_id
_entity_poly.type
_entity_poly.pdbx_seq_one_letter_code
_entity_poly.pdbx_strand_id
1 'polypeptide(L)'
;MEFVRMGIVFVHLIACCVAIGLVLTSDIAMVKRLLDTDGPADLDQVHLPSLQRTVTLALTVLWITGVAVIAFDMRTQGLTYLHNPKLQAKIGIVALLTFNGIALHSTVLPALQKAGSLLKLSFERRMVAIFLGVVSAVSWFYAAMLGVGRPLSWKYSLFQILAAYPALIAGGIAAMLFITALAKSRKPVERSNTEEVAAY
;
A
#
# COMPACT_ATOMS: atom_id res chain seq x y z
N MET A 1 32.95 4.05 11.30
CA MET A 1 31.68 4.80 11.18
C MET A 1 30.88 4.37 9.95
N GLU A 2 31.51 4.15 8.79
CA GLU A 2 30.81 3.81 7.53
C GLU A 2 30.09 2.45 7.54
N PHE A 3 30.69 1.42 8.14
CA PHE A 3 30.04 0.10 8.28
C PHE A 3 28.74 0.15 9.10
N VAL A 4 28.67 1.00 10.13
CA VAL A 4 27.46 1.19 10.95
C VAL A 4 26.35 1.81 10.11
N ARG A 5 26.66 2.88 9.37
CA ARG A 5 25.72 3.52 8.43
C ARG A 5 25.21 2.53 7.38
N MET A 6 26.11 1.76 6.79
CA MET A 6 25.77 0.74 5.81
C MET A 6 24.83 -0.31 6.41
N GLY A 7 25.09 -0.77 7.64
CA GLY A 7 24.22 -1.69 8.37
C GLY A 7 22.82 -1.13 8.60
N ILE A 8 22.69 0.12 9.06
CA ILE A 8 21.38 0.76 9.27
C ILE A 8 20.60 0.87 7.94
N VAL A 9 21.26 1.33 6.88
CA VAL A 9 20.63 1.43 5.55
C VAL A 9 20.21 0.04 5.03
N PHE A 10 21.03 -0.98 5.24
CA PHE A 10 20.71 -2.35 4.83
C PHE A 10 19.47 -2.88 5.56
N VAL A 11 19.40 -2.73 6.89
CA VAL A 11 18.22 -3.11 7.68
C VAL A 11 16.98 -2.32 7.24
N HIS A 12 17.12 -1.01 6.97
CA HIS A 12 16.04 -0.17 6.47
C HIS A 12 15.51 -0.67 5.12
N LEU A 13 16.39 -1.08 4.20
CA LEU A 13 16.00 -1.63 2.90
C LEU A 13 15.32 -2.99 3.03
N ILE A 14 15.82 -3.88 3.90
CA ILE A 14 15.16 -5.17 4.17
C ILE A 14 13.75 -4.92 4.72
N ALA A 15 13.61 -4.03 5.71
CA ALA A 15 12.30 -3.69 6.27
C ALA A 15 11.34 -3.14 5.20
N CYS A 16 11.85 -2.29 4.30
CA CYS A 16 11.10 -1.79 3.15
C CYS A 16 10.64 -2.92 2.22
N CYS A 17 11.54 -3.82 1.83
CA CYS A 17 11.24 -4.95 0.95
C CYS A 17 10.21 -5.91 1.56
N VAL A 18 10.35 -6.23 2.85
CA VAL A 18 9.39 -7.07 3.58
C VAL A 18 8.03 -6.39 3.64
N ALA A 19 7.97 -5.09 3.96
CA ALA A 19 6.72 -4.35 3.99
C ALA A 19 6.00 -4.35 2.63
N ILE A 20 6.72 -4.05 1.55
CA ILE A 20 6.18 -4.04 0.19
C ILE A 20 5.67 -5.44 -0.19
N GLY A 21 6.45 -6.49 0.07
CA GLY A 21 6.05 -7.86 -0.24
C GLY A 21 4.75 -8.28 0.46
N LEU A 22 4.60 -7.92 1.74
CA LEU A 22 3.39 -8.22 2.52
C LEU A 22 2.18 -7.41 2.04
N VAL A 23 2.35 -6.11 1.80
CA VAL A 23 1.28 -5.24 1.30
C VAL A 23 0.83 -5.72 -0.09
N LEU A 24 1.77 -6.02 -0.99
CA LEU A 24 1.46 -6.51 -2.33
C LEU A 24 0.74 -7.86 -2.29
N THR A 25 1.17 -8.78 -1.42
CA THR A 25 0.50 -10.07 -1.25
C THR A 25 -0.93 -9.88 -0.74
N SER A 26 -1.14 -8.94 0.19
CA SER A 26 -2.47 -8.54 0.67
C SER A 26 -3.35 -8.01 -0.46
N ASP A 27 -2.83 -7.09 -1.25
CA ASP A 27 -3.57 -6.43 -2.33
C ASP A 27 -3.93 -7.43 -3.42
N ILE A 28 -3.01 -8.33 -3.79
CA ILE A 28 -3.27 -9.41 -4.75
C ILE A 28 -4.33 -10.38 -4.22
N ALA A 29 -4.24 -10.79 -2.95
CA ALA A 29 -5.25 -11.67 -2.35
C ALA A 29 -6.64 -11.02 -2.35
N MET A 30 -6.70 -9.71 -2.07
CA MET A 30 -7.93 -8.93 -2.13
C MET A 30 -8.50 -8.82 -3.55
N VAL A 31 -7.64 -8.59 -4.56
CA VAL A 31 -8.05 -8.55 -5.98
C VAL A 31 -8.48 -9.92 -6.49
N LYS A 32 -7.79 -11.01 -6.11
CA LYS A 32 -8.22 -12.37 -6.45
C LYS A 32 -9.61 -12.67 -5.89
N ARG A 33 -9.90 -12.27 -4.65
CA ARG A 33 -11.25 -12.36 -4.04
C ARG A 33 -12.30 -11.46 -4.69
N LEU A 34 -11.91 -10.42 -5.42
CA LEU A 34 -12.83 -9.66 -6.26
C LEU A 34 -13.21 -10.45 -7.52
N LEU A 35 -12.26 -11.23 -8.06
CA LEU A 35 -12.42 -11.99 -9.31
C LEU A 35 -13.07 -13.36 -9.09
N ASP A 36 -12.73 -14.05 -8.00
CA ASP A 36 -13.27 -15.36 -7.63
C ASP A 36 -14.45 -15.17 -6.66
N THR A 37 -15.67 -15.45 -7.12
CA THR A 37 -16.90 -15.33 -6.30
C THR A 37 -17.19 -16.58 -5.45
N ASP A 38 -16.57 -17.73 -5.75
CA ASP A 38 -16.98 -19.05 -5.23
C ASP A 38 -15.94 -19.77 -4.32
N GLY A 39 -14.87 -19.09 -3.90
CA GLY A 39 -13.85 -19.68 -3.03
C GLY A 39 -14.33 -19.80 -1.56
N PRO A 40 -14.10 -20.94 -0.87
CA PRO A 40 -14.59 -21.17 0.49
C PRO A 40 -14.07 -20.10 1.45
N ALA A 41 -15.00 -19.49 2.19
CA ALA A 41 -14.80 -18.33 3.06
C ALA A 41 -14.00 -18.61 4.35
N ASP A 42 -13.45 -19.81 4.52
CA ASP A 42 -13.16 -20.38 5.84
C ASP A 42 -11.67 -20.39 6.22
N LEU A 43 -10.73 -20.31 5.27
CA LEU A 43 -9.30 -20.54 5.58
C LEU A 43 -8.50 -19.29 6.02
N ASP A 44 -9.06 -18.08 5.94
CA ASP A 44 -8.23 -16.85 5.94
C ASP A 44 -8.63 -15.78 6.96
N GLN A 45 -9.72 -15.95 7.72
CA GLN A 45 -10.01 -15.05 8.85
C GLN A 45 -8.88 -15.04 9.90
N VAL A 46 -8.04 -16.09 9.90
CA VAL A 46 -6.90 -16.28 10.79
C VAL A 46 -5.66 -15.44 10.36
N HIS A 47 -5.53 -15.02 9.10
CA HIS A 47 -4.30 -14.37 8.61
C HIS A 47 -4.34 -12.83 8.52
N LEU A 48 -5.51 -12.19 8.43
CA LEU A 48 -5.61 -10.72 8.37
C LEU A 48 -4.98 -10.01 9.59
N PRO A 49 -5.21 -10.44 10.85
CA PRO A 49 -4.62 -9.77 12.01
C PRO A 49 -3.08 -9.91 12.03
N SER A 50 -2.56 -11.06 11.59
CA SER A 50 -1.12 -11.33 11.51
C SER A 50 -0.44 -10.41 10.47
N LEU A 51 -1.06 -10.26 9.31
CA LEU A 51 -0.56 -9.39 8.24
C LEU A 51 -0.53 -7.91 8.68
N GLN A 52 -1.60 -7.46 9.31
CA GLN A 52 -1.73 -6.10 9.86
C GLN A 52 -0.65 -5.80 10.90
N ARG A 53 -0.44 -6.72 11.84
CA ARG A 53 0.60 -6.60 12.86
C ARG A 53 1.98 -6.53 12.22
N THR A 54 2.21 -7.31 11.17
CA THR A 54 3.50 -7.34 10.46
C THR A 54 3.75 -6.06 9.67
N VAL A 55 2.74 -5.50 8.98
CA VAL A 55 2.87 -4.21 8.27
C VAL A 55 3.13 -3.07 9.26
N THR A 56 2.44 -3.06 10.41
CA THR A 56 2.64 -2.05 11.46
C THR A 56 4.04 -2.14 12.06
N LEU A 57 4.52 -3.37 12.30
CA LEU A 57 5.88 -3.62 12.78
C LEU A 57 6.90 -3.14 11.75
N ALA A 58 6.72 -3.47 10.47
CA ALA A 58 7.63 -3.08 9.40
C ALA A 58 7.68 -1.55 9.26
N LEU A 59 6.53 -0.86 9.33
CA LEU A 59 6.46 0.61 9.32
C LEU A 59 7.16 1.23 10.54
N THR A 60 7.01 0.61 11.72
CA THR A 60 7.72 1.03 12.94
C THR A 60 9.24 0.90 12.77
N VAL A 61 9.72 -0.23 12.23
CA VAL A 61 11.14 -0.45 11.94
C VAL A 61 11.64 0.56 10.90
N LEU A 62 10.86 0.85 9.86
CA LEU A 62 11.18 1.86 8.84
C LEU A 62 11.33 3.26 9.43
N TRP A 63 10.46 3.65 10.36
CA TRP A 63 10.57 4.92 11.08
C TRP A 63 11.85 4.98 11.93
N ILE A 64 12.07 3.97 12.77
CA ILE A 64 13.25 3.93 13.67
C ILE A 64 14.54 3.97 12.85
N THR A 65 14.65 3.09 11.85
CA THR A 65 15.84 3.03 10.99
C THR A 65 15.98 4.28 10.12
N GLY A 66 14.87 4.85 9.63
CA GLY A 66 14.87 6.10 8.85
C GLY A 66 15.39 7.28 9.66
N VAL A 67 14.90 7.46 10.89
CA VAL A 67 15.38 8.49 11.83
C VAL A 67 16.86 8.27 12.15
N ALA A 68 17.28 7.01 12.35
CA ALA A 68 18.69 6.69 12.60
C ALA A 68 19.59 7.06 11.40
N VAL A 69 19.17 6.79 10.16
CA VAL A 69 19.91 7.21 8.95
C VAL A 69 20.00 8.74 8.89
N ILE A 70 18.90 9.45 9.13
CA ILE A 70 18.87 10.91 9.11
C ILE A 70 19.80 11.49 10.18
N ALA A 71 19.72 11.01 11.43
CA ALA A 71 20.57 11.46 12.51
C ALA A 71 22.06 11.21 12.22
N PHE A 72 22.38 10.08 11.58
CA PHE A 72 23.76 9.77 11.19
C PHE A 72 24.26 10.69 10.06
N ASP A 73 23.46 10.89 9.02
CA ASP A 73 23.81 11.76 7.89
C ASP A 73 23.89 13.24 8.31
N MET A 74 23.04 13.68 9.24
CA MET A 74 23.09 15.03 9.81
C MET A 74 24.39 15.30 10.60
N ARG A 75 25.01 14.28 11.22
CA ARG A 75 26.31 14.46 11.89
C ARG A 75 27.45 14.78 10.92
N THR A 76 27.34 14.33 9.67
CA THR A 76 28.38 14.54 8.66
C THR A 76 28.10 15.75 7.77
N GLN A 77 26.83 15.98 7.41
CA GLN A 77 26.42 17.04 6.47
C GLN A 77 25.79 18.27 7.16
N GLY A 78 25.46 18.19 8.45
CA GLY A 78 24.81 19.24 9.20
C GLY A 78 23.29 19.35 8.95
N LEU A 79 22.68 20.44 9.41
CA LEU A 79 21.24 20.70 9.28
C LEU A 79 20.79 20.87 7.81
N THR A 80 21.70 21.22 6.90
CA THR A 80 21.42 21.35 5.47
C THR A 80 20.91 20.06 4.86
N TYR A 81 21.22 18.90 5.43
CA TYR A 81 20.69 17.61 4.97
C TYR A 81 19.15 17.55 4.99
N LEU A 82 18.51 18.26 5.93
CA LEU A 82 17.04 18.33 6.03
C LEU A 82 16.40 19.16 4.90
N HIS A 83 17.18 20.00 4.22
CA HIS A 83 16.71 20.76 3.05
C HIS A 83 16.72 19.94 1.77
N ASN A 84 17.21 18.69 1.80
CA ASN A 84 17.19 17.82 0.64
C ASN A 84 15.73 17.52 0.25
N PRO A 85 15.23 17.97 -0.92
CA PRO A 85 13.83 17.80 -1.31
C PRO A 85 13.42 16.33 -1.39
N LYS A 86 14.37 15.47 -1.74
CA LYS A 86 14.17 14.01 -1.78
C LYS A 86 13.91 13.44 -0.38
N LEU A 87 14.63 13.92 0.63
CA LEU A 87 14.45 13.47 2.01
C LEU A 87 13.08 13.91 2.54
N GLN A 88 12.71 15.16 2.28
CA GLN A 88 11.40 15.71 2.64
C GLN A 88 10.26 14.92 2.01
N ALA A 89 10.36 14.61 0.71
CA ALA A 89 9.39 13.76 0.02
C ALA A 89 9.28 12.37 0.69
N LYS A 90 10.42 11.74 1.03
CA LYS A 90 10.42 10.43 1.68
C LYS A 90 9.73 10.47 3.05
N ILE A 91 10.05 11.46 3.90
CA ILE A 91 9.41 11.62 5.21
C ILE A 91 7.90 11.90 5.04
N GLY A 92 7.52 12.77 4.10
CA GLY A 92 6.12 13.08 3.81
C GLY A 92 5.32 11.85 3.38
N ILE A 93 5.87 11.01 2.50
CA ILE A 93 5.22 9.78 2.03
C ILE A 93 5.12 8.73 3.15
N VAL A 94 6.15 8.59 3.99
CA VAL A 94 6.11 7.65 5.13
C VAL A 94 5.12 8.12 6.21
N ALA A 95 5.01 9.44 6.43
CA ALA A 95 3.97 10.02 7.29
C ALA A 95 2.58 9.75 6.73
N LEU A 96 2.38 9.98 5.42
CA LEU A 96 1.13 9.66 4.73
C LEU A 96 0.76 8.17 4.86
N LEU A 97 1.73 7.26 4.69
CA LEU A 97 1.54 5.82 4.91
C LEU A 97 1.09 5.50 6.34
N THR A 98 1.62 6.24 7.32
CA THR A 98 1.26 6.05 8.73
C THR A 98 -0.19 6.44 8.98
N PHE A 99 -0.61 7.61 8.50
CA PHE A 99 -2.01 8.05 8.60
C PHE A 99 -2.95 7.14 7.80
N ASN A 100 -2.56 6.74 6.59
CA ASN A 100 -3.33 5.83 5.75
C ASN A 100 -3.48 4.44 6.39
N GLY A 101 -2.44 3.92 7.04
CA GLY A 101 -2.47 2.66 7.78
C GLY A 101 -3.49 2.70 8.93
N ILE A 102 -3.54 3.81 9.68
CA ILE A 102 -4.53 4.03 10.74
C ILE A 102 -5.95 4.07 10.15
N ALA A 103 -6.15 4.76 9.02
CA ALA A 103 -7.45 4.82 8.35
C ALA A 103 -7.91 3.44 7.83
N LEU A 104 -7.01 2.66 7.23
CA LEU A 104 -7.28 1.28 6.80
C LEU A 104 -7.68 0.39 7.98
N HIS A 105 -6.95 0.48 9.09
CA HIS A 105 -7.19 -0.33 10.29
C HIS A 105 -8.53 0.00 10.97
N SER A 106 -8.85 1.28 11.08
CA SER A 106 -10.08 1.72 11.75
C SER A 106 -11.34 1.56 10.90
N THR A 107 -11.24 1.71 9.58
CA THR A 107 -12.43 1.86 8.71
C THR A 107 -12.61 0.68 7.76
N VAL A 108 -11.58 0.31 7.00
CA VAL A 108 -11.72 -0.63 5.89
C VAL A 108 -11.69 -2.08 6.36
N LEU A 109 -10.78 -2.40 7.27
CA LEU A 109 -10.60 -3.76 7.76
C LEU A 109 -11.83 -4.31 8.51
N PRO A 110 -12.47 -3.55 9.44
CA PRO A 110 -13.70 -4.00 10.08
C PRO A 110 -14.86 -4.15 9.08
N ALA A 111 -14.93 -3.27 8.08
CA ALA A 111 -15.95 -3.34 7.04
C ALA A 111 -15.77 -4.59 6.16
N LEU A 112 -14.53 -4.91 5.79
CA LEU A 112 -14.20 -6.08 4.98
C LEU A 112 -14.42 -7.39 5.74
N GLN A 113 -14.08 -7.44 7.03
CA GLN A 113 -14.37 -8.60 7.89
C GLN A 113 -15.86 -8.88 7.99
N LYS A 114 -16.70 -7.84 8.11
CA LYS A 114 -18.17 -7.98 8.17
C LYS A 114 -18.78 -8.39 6.83
N ALA A 115 -18.27 -7.87 5.71
CA ALA A 115 -18.83 -8.11 4.38
C ALA A 115 -18.27 -9.38 3.70
N GLY A 116 -17.09 -9.86 4.12
CA GLY A 116 -16.37 -11.00 3.55
C GLY A 116 -15.73 -10.75 2.16
N SER A 117 -16.22 -9.75 1.41
CA SER A 117 -15.66 -9.34 0.12
C SER A 117 -15.90 -7.86 -0.15
N LEU A 118 -14.97 -7.21 -0.85
CA LEU A 118 -15.10 -5.82 -1.30
C LEU A 118 -16.33 -5.59 -2.20
N LEU A 119 -16.81 -6.59 -2.94
CA LEU A 119 -18.00 -6.47 -3.79
C LEU A 119 -19.31 -6.45 -3.00
N LYS A 120 -19.31 -6.98 -1.77
CA LYS A 120 -20.48 -7.04 -0.88
C LYS A 120 -20.62 -5.74 -0.05
N LEU A 121 -19.64 -4.84 -0.10
CA LEU A 121 -19.72 -3.54 0.54
C LEU A 121 -20.64 -2.59 -0.23
N SER A 122 -21.23 -1.63 0.49
CA SER A 122 -21.89 -0.49 -0.13
C SER A 122 -20.91 0.26 -1.04
N PHE A 123 -21.44 0.92 -2.08
CA PHE A 123 -20.62 1.62 -3.07
C PHE A 123 -19.63 2.59 -2.40
N GLU A 124 -20.10 3.37 -1.43
CA GLU A 124 -19.28 4.34 -0.67
C GLU A 124 -18.12 3.66 0.05
N ARG A 125 -18.40 2.60 0.83
CA ARG A 125 -17.37 1.87 1.59
C ARG A 125 -16.36 1.19 0.67
N ARG A 126 -16.82 0.70 -0.48
CA ARG A 126 -15.94 0.15 -1.52
C ARG A 126 -15.03 1.21 -2.13
N MET A 127 -15.54 2.41 -2.41
CA MET A 127 -14.73 3.52 -2.92
C MET A 127 -13.67 3.95 -1.92
N VAL A 128 -14.02 4.06 -0.63
CA VAL A 128 -13.06 4.34 0.44
C VAL A 128 -11.99 3.26 0.54
N ALA A 129 -12.38 1.98 0.48
CA ALA A 129 -11.44 0.86 0.50
C ALA A 129 -10.47 0.86 -0.68
N ILE A 130 -10.98 1.11 -1.90
CA ILE A 130 -10.16 1.22 -3.11
C ILE A 130 -9.20 2.40 -2.99
N PHE A 131 -9.69 3.57 -2.56
CA PHE A 131 -8.86 4.76 -2.39
C PHE A 131 -7.71 4.52 -1.41
N LEU A 132 -8.02 4.07 -0.18
CA LEU A 132 -7.02 3.83 0.86
C LEU A 132 -6.05 2.70 0.49
N GLY A 133 -6.53 1.67 -0.23
CA GLY A 133 -5.69 0.59 -0.77
C GLY A 133 -4.71 1.10 -1.82
N VAL A 134 -5.19 1.85 -2.81
CA VAL A 134 -4.33 2.44 -3.86
C VAL A 134 -3.31 3.41 -3.28
N VAL A 135 -3.73 4.29 -2.36
CA VAL A 135 -2.83 5.20 -1.65
C VAL A 135 -1.73 4.42 -0.95
N SER A 136 -2.07 3.31 -0.27
CA SER A 136 -1.07 2.44 0.36
C SER A 136 -0.08 1.90 -0.67
N ALA A 137 -0.56 1.16 -1.68
CA ALA A 137 0.29 0.50 -2.66
C ALA A 137 1.22 1.48 -3.38
N VAL A 138 0.67 2.57 -3.92
CA VAL A 138 1.45 3.59 -4.64
C VAL A 138 2.48 4.23 -3.72
N SER A 139 2.13 4.56 -2.47
CA SER A 139 3.07 5.17 -1.52
C SER A 139 4.24 4.27 -1.17
N TRP A 140 4.00 2.98 -0.99
CA TRP A 140 5.05 2.00 -0.72
C TRP A 140 6.06 1.90 -1.86
N PHE A 141 5.57 1.73 -3.10
CA PHE A 141 6.44 1.67 -4.28
C PHE A 141 7.14 3.00 -4.55
N TYR A 142 6.44 4.12 -4.36
CA TYR A 142 7.01 5.45 -4.56
C TYR A 142 8.11 5.75 -3.53
N ALA A 143 7.93 5.38 -2.25
CA ALA A 143 8.96 5.48 -1.22
C ALA A 143 10.20 4.62 -1.55
N ALA A 144 9.99 3.41 -2.09
CA ALA A 144 11.07 2.53 -2.53
C ALA A 144 11.85 3.13 -3.71
N MET A 145 11.13 3.68 -4.71
CA MET A 145 11.72 4.38 -5.85
C MET A 145 12.58 5.58 -5.39
N LEU A 146 12.06 6.39 -4.47
CA LEU A 146 12.85 7.47 -3.86
C LEU A 146 14.07 6.91 -3.13
N GLY A 147 13.97 5.75 -2.47
CA GLY A 147 15.10 5.06 -1.83
C GLY A 147 16.27 4.80 -2.79
N VAL A 148 15.98 4.26 -3.98
CA VAL A 148 17.02 3.89 -4.97
C VAL A 148 17.50 5.06 -5.83
N GLY A 149 16.69 6.11 -6.00
CA GLY A 149 16.98 7.23 -6.90
C GLY A 149 18.06 8.18 -6.39
N ARG A 150 19.32 7.75 -6.31
CA ARG A 150 20.48 8.62 -5.96
C ARG A 150 20.55 9.89 -6.83
N PRO A 151 20.31 9.85 -8.17
CA PRO A 151 20.38 11.05 -9.02
C PRO A 151 19.29 12.10 -8.75
N LEU A 152 18.25 11.76 -7.98
CA LEU A 152 17.18 12.69 -7.61
C LEU A 152 17.59 13.63 -6.46
N SER A 153 18.61 13.25 -5.69
CA SER A 153 19.10 14.06 -4.57
C SER A 153 19.60 15.41 -5.12
N TRP A 154 19.04 16.51 -4.62
CA TRP A 154 19.41 17.89 -4.97
C TRP A 154 19.19 18.33 -6.43
N LYS A 155 18.75 17.45 -7.32
CA LYS A 155 18.53 17.77 -8.75
C LYS A 155 17.15 18.34 -9.05
N TYR A 156 16.14 17.89 -8.33
CA TYR A 156 14.74 18.27 -8.54
C TYR A 156 14.16 18.94 -7.30
N SER A 157 13.21 19.85 -7.51
CA SER A 157 12.46 20.47 -6.41
C SER A 157 11.49 19.47 -5.78
N LEU A 158 11.07 19.74 -4.53
CA LEU A 158 10.10 18.90 -3.82
C LEU A 158 8.81 18.73 -4.64
N PHE A 159 8.35 19.82 -5.25
CA PHE A 159 7.17 19.82 -6.10
C PHE A 159 7.34 18.94 -7.34
N GLN A 160 8.47 19.02 -8.03
CA GLN A 160 8.73 18.19 -9.22
C GLN A 160 8.79 16.70 -8.87
N ILE A 161 9.38 16.37 -7.72
CA ILE A 161 9.40 14.99 -7.22
C ILE A 161 7.95 14.54 -6.98
N LEU A 162 7.20 15.27 -6.16
CA LEU A 162 5.84 14.90 -5.77
C LEU A 162 4.80 15.02 -6.90
N ALA A 163 5.06 15.74 -7.98
CA ALA A 163 4.11 15.91 -9.09
C ALA A 163 3.71 14.57 -9.74
N ALA A 164 4.63 13.60 -9.78
CA ALA A 164 4.33 12.27 -10.30
C ALA A 164 3.38 11.46 -9.39
N TYR A 165 3.34 11.77 -8.09
CA TYR A 165 2.63 10.97 -7.10
C TYR A 165 1.09 11.01 -7.30
N PRO A 166 0.41 12.17 -7.44
CA PRO A 166 -1.02 12.21 -7.75
C PRO A 166 -1.40 11.49 -9.04
N ALA A 167 -0.56 11.56 -10.07
CA ALA A 167 -0.80 10.86 -11.34
C ALA A 167 -0.78 9.33 -11.16
N LEU A 168 0.16 8.80 -10.36
CA LEU A 168 0.22 7.38 -10.02
C LEU A 168 -1.01 6.94 -9.20
N ILE A 169 -1.47 7.78 -8.26
CA ILE A 169 -2.69 7.53 -7.49
C ILE A 169 -3.91 7.47 -8.41
N ALA A 170 -4.08 8.45 -9.30
CA ALA A 170 -5.19 8.48 -10.25
C ALA A 170 -5.19 7.23 -11.16
N GLY A 171 -4.01 6.85 -11.67
CA GLY A 171 -3.84 5.63 -12.45
C GLY A 171 -4.20 4.36 -11.68
N GLY A 172 -3.76 4.24 -10.42
CA GLY A 172 -4.10 3.12 -9.55
C GLY A 172 -5.60 3.01 -9.25
N ILE A 173 -6.27 4.15 -9.01
CA ILE A 173 -7.73 4.19 -8.81
C ILE A 173 -8.44 3.74 -10.09
N ALA A 174 -8.06 4.28 -11.25
CA ALA A 174 -8.64 3.91 -12.54
C ALA A 174 -8.49 2.40 -12.80
N ALA A 175 -7.32 1.82 -12.51
CA ALA A 175 -7.07 0.39 -12.64
C ALA A 175 -7.99 -0.44 -11.71
N MET A 176 -8.12 -0.05 -10.44
CA MET A 176 -8.99 -0.76 -9.50
C MET A 176 -10.48 -0.64 -9.84
N LEU A 177 -10.91 0.51 -10.34
CA LEU A 177 -12.28 0.70 -10.85
C LEU A 177 -12.55 -0.19 -12.05
N PHE A 178 -11.60 -0.28 -12.99
CA PHE A 178 -11.68 -1.16 -14.15
C PHE A 178 -11.79 -2.63 -13.73
N ILE A 179 -10.92 -3.09 -12.82
CA ILE A 179 -10.96 -4.47 -12.28
C ILE A 179 -12.31 -4.75 -11.60
N THR A 180 -12.81 -3.80 -10.80
CA THR A 180 -14.10 -3.94 -10.11
C THR A 180 -15.28 -4.00 -11.10
N ALA A 181 -15.21 -3.21 -12.18
CA ALA A 181 -16.21 -3.23 -13.24
C ALA A 181 -16.24 -4.57 -13.98
N LEU A 182 -15.06 -5.10 -14.36
CA LEU A 182 -14.91 -6.42 -14.98
C LEU A 182 -15.41 -7.55 -14.08
N ALA A 183 -15.14 -7.47 -12.77
CA ALA A 183 -15.64 -8.45 -11.80
C ALA A 183 -17.18 -8.42 -11.70
N LYS A 184 -17.79 -7.23 -11.75
CA LYS A 184 -19.26 -7.07 -11.71
C LYS A 184 -19.93 -7.58 -13.00
N SER A 185 -19.31 -7.39 -14.16
CA SER A 185 -19.86 -7.83 -15.46
C SER A 185 -19.81 -9.34 -15.67
N ARG A 186 -19.03 -10.10 -14.89
CA ARG A 186 -19.03 -11.57 -14.93
C ARG A 186 -20.23 -12.20 -14.20
N LYS A 187 -20.91 -11.47 -13.30
CA LYS A 187 -22.05 -11.97 -12.50
C LYS A 187 -23.42 -12.16 -13.19
N PRO A 188 -23.74 -11.67 -14.42
CA PRO A 188 -25.08 -11.86 -14.97
C PRO A 188 -25.36 -13.20 -15.67
N VAL A 189 -24.34 -13.97 -16.09
CA VAL A 189 -24.57 -15.07 -17.07
C VAL A 189 -24.83 -16.43 -16.42
N GLU A 190 -24.38 -16.68 -15.19
CA GLU A 190 -24.54 -17.99 -14.55
C GLU A 190 -25.93 -18.24 -13.94
N ARG A 191 -26.78 -17.20 -13.83
CA ARG A 191 -28.14 -17.36 -13.28
C ARG A 191 -29.22 -17.65 -14.32
N SER A 192 -29.03 -17.32 -15.61
CA SER A 192 -30.05 -17.66 -16.61
C SER A 192 -30.04 -19.14 -16.97
N ASN A 193 -28.86 -19.79 -16.94
CA ASN A 193 -28.76 -21.20 -17.33
C ASN A 193 -29.30 -22.17 -16.28
N THR A 194 -29.33 -21.79 -15.00
CA THR A 194 -29.85 -22.67 -13.93
C THR A 194 -31.37 -22.58 -13.80
N GLU A 195 -31.97 -21.42 -14.11
CA GLU A 195 -33.43 -21.28 -14.14
C GLU A 195 -34.05 -21.93 -15.40
N GLU A 196 -33.33 -21.95 -16.53
CA GLU A 196 -33.78 -22.62 -17.76
C GLU A 196 -33.68 -24.15 -17.68
N VAL A 197 -32.71 -24.70 -16.93
CA VAL A 197 -32.54 -26.15 -16.74
C VAL A 197 -33.43 -26.70 -15.62
N ALA A 198 -33.86 -25.87 -14.65
CA ALA A 198 -34.82 -26.27 -13.62
C ALA A 198 -36.29 -26.19 -14.08
N ALA A 199 -36.55 -25.68 -15.28
CA ALA A 199 -37.87 -25.56 -15.89
C ALA A 199 -38.21 -26.69 -16.89
N TYR A 200 -37.34 -27.71 -16.99
CA TYR A 200 -37.53 -28.94 -17.79
C TYR A 200 -37.41 -30.19 -16.91
#